data_AF-A0A2U2HLM1-F1
#
_entry.id   AF-A0A2U2HLM1-F1
#
_cell.length_a   1.000
_cell.length_b   1.000
_cell.length_c   1.000
_cell.angle_alpha   90.00
_cell.angle_beta   90.00
_cell.angle_gamma   90.00
#
_symmetry.space_group_name_H-M   'P 1'
#
loop_
_entity.id
_entity.type
_entity.pdbx_description
1 polymer ?
#
loop_
_entity_poly.entity_id
_entity_poly.type
_entity_poly.pdbx_seq_one_letter_code
_entity_poly.pdbx_strand_id
1 'polypeptide(L)' 'MTGAQKSYLKTLSEEAKEEVDENLTKAQASERIEELQKKTGRGQDH' A
#
# COMPACT_ATOMS: atom_id res chain seq x y z
N MET A 1 -5.28 2.33 -10.51
CA MET A 1 -5.51 1.62 -9.23
C MET A 1 -6.90 1.00 -9.22
N THR A 2 -7.10 -0.19 -8.63
CA THR A 2 -8.46 -0.73 -8.37
C THR A 2 -9.00 -0.19 -7.04
N GLY A 3 -10.32 -0.23 -6.83
CA GLY A 3 -10.91 0.18 -5.54
C GLY A 3 -10.34 -0.58 -4.33
N ALA A 4 -10.11 -1.88 -4.48
CA ALA A 4 -9.49 -2.71 -3.44
C ALA A 4 -8.05 -2.29 -3.14
N GLN A 5 -7.25 -2.02 -4.19
CA GLN A 5 -5.89 -1.51 -4.01
C GLN A 5 -5.89 -0.14 -3.32
N LYS A 6 -6.81 0.76 -3.69
CA LYS A 6 -6.93 2.09 -3.07
C LYS A 6 -7.18 1.99 -1.56
N SER A 7 -8.18 1.20 -1.16
CA SER A 7 -8.50 1.01 0.26
C SER A 7 -7.32 0.41 1.04
N TYR A 8 -6.66 -0.60 0.46
CA TYR A 8 -5.54 -1.26 1.13
C TYR A 8 -4.29 -0.36 1.24
N LEU A 9 -3.96 0.34 0.16
CA LEU A 9 -2.87 1.31 0.12
C LEU A 9 -3.07 2.43 1.15
N LYS A 10 -4.31 2.90 1.34
CA LYS A 10 -4.66 3.90 2.36
C LYS A 10 -4.35 3.42 3.76
N THR A 11 -4.81 2.23 4.13
CA THR A 11 -4.52 1.66 5.46
C THR A 11 -3.02 1.51 5.70
N LEU A 12 -2.29 0.96 4.72
CA LEU A 12 -0.85 0.77 4.85
C LEU A 12 -0.08 2.08 4.96
N SER A 13 -0.51 3.11 4.24
CA SER A 13 0.14 4.43 4.29
C SER A 13 -0.17 5.16 5.59
N GLU A 14 -1.40 5.04 6.12
CA GLU A 14 -1.75 5.54 7.46
C GLU A 14 -0.88 4.89 8.56
N GLU A 15 -0.68 3.58 8.49
CA GLU A 15 0.19 2.84 9.42
C GLU A 15 1.67 3.21 9.27
N ALA A 16 2.14 3.40 8.04
CA ALA A 16 3.50 3.86 7.75
C ALA A 16 3.71 5.35 8.00
N LYS A 17 2.64 6.11 8.30
CA LYS A 17 2.60 7.57 8.38
C LYS A 17 3.16 8.24 7.10
N GLU A 18 2.79 7.69 5.95
CA GLU A 18 3.11 8.20 4.62
C GLU A 18 1.86 8.65 3.88
N GLU A 19 2.02 9.52 2.89
CA GLU A 19 0.92 9.94 2.03
C GLU A 19 0.65 8.90 0.93
N VAL A 20 -0.64 8.72 0.61
CA VAL A 20 -1.07 7.96 -0.56
C VAL A 20 -1.11 8.87 -1.78
N ASP A 21 -0.44 8.46 -2.85
CA ASP A 21 -0.72 8.98 -4.17
C ASP A 21 -1.95 8.26 -4.77
N GLU A 22 -3.05 8.98 -4.94
CA GLU A 22 -4.28 8.43 -5.52
C GLU A 22 -4.22 8.29 -7.06
N ASN A 23 -3.19 8.85 -7.71
CA ASN A 23 -3.02 8.81 -9.16
C ASN A 23 -2.25 7.58 -9.65
N LEU A 24 -1.83 6.69 -8.74
CA LEU A 24 -1.08 5.50 -9.10
C LEU A 24 -1.86 4.57 -10.05
N THR A 25 -1.15 4.04 -11.04
CA THR A 25 -1.67 2.96 -11.88
C THR A 25 -1.89 1.69 -11.05
N LYS A 26 -2.58 0.69 -11.62
CA LYS A 26 -2.77 -0.60 -10.95
C LYS A 26 -1.43 -1.26 -10.59
N ALA A 27 -0.46 -1.20 -11.50
CA ALA A 27 0.86 -1.80 -11.31
C ALA A 27 1.64 -1.09 -10.20
N GLN A 28 1.72 0.25 -10.26
CA GLN A 28 2.39 1.05 -9.24
C GLN A 28 1.74 0.91 -7.85
N ALA A 29 0.41 0.81 -7.78
CA ALA A 29 -0.27 0.55 -6.52
C ALA A 29 0.12 -0.82 -5.92
N SER A 30 0.31 -1.86 -6.74
CA SER A 30 0.79 -3.16 -6.25
C SER A 30 2.21 -3.07 -5.70
N GLU A 31 3.13 -2.44 -6.43
CA GLU A 31 4.52 -2.24 -5.98
C GLU A 31 4.57 -1.47 -4.66
N ARG A 32 3.79 -0.39 -4.56
CA ARG A 32 3.71 0.43 -3.36
C ARG A 32 3.13 -0.32 -2.16
N ILE A 33 2.13 -1.18 -2.39
CA ILE A 33 1.59 -2.05 -1.35
C ILE A 33 2.68 -2.97 -0.79
N GLU A 34 3.48 -3.61 -1.64
CA GLU A 34 4.57 -4.50 -1.19
C GLU A 34 5.64 -3.74 -0.40
N GLU A 35 6.02 -2.54 -0.84
CA GLU A 35 6.96 -1.68 -0.09
C GLU A 35 6.42 -1.33 1.29
N LEU A 36 5.16 -0.88 1.36
CA LEU A 36 4.55 -0.48 2.62
C LEU A 36 4.32 -1.67 3.55
N GLN A 37 3.92 -2.83 3.03
CA GLN A 37 3.82 -4.08 3.80
C GLN A 37 5.15 -4.46 4.46
N LYS A 38 6.25 -4.39 3.70
CA LYS A 38 7.60 -4.62 4.25
C LYS A 38 7.96 -3.59 5.32
N LYS A 39 7.58 -2.32 5.12
CA LYS A 39 7.87 -1.24 6.07
C LYS A 39 7.05 -1.32 7.36
N THR A 40 5.78 -1.70 7.28
CA THR A 40 4.89 -1.84 8.43
C THR A 40 5.01 -3.21 9.11
N GLY A 41 5.77 -4.14 8.52
CA GLY A 41 5.94 -5.51 9.02
C GLY A 41 4.69 -6.39 8.81
N ARG A 42 3.78 -5.98 7.93
CA ARG A 42 2.51 -6.66 7.70
C ARG A 42 2.65 -7.74 6.63
N GLY A 43 2.29 -8.98 6.94
CA GLY A 43 2.38 -10.10 5.99
C GLY A 43 3.73 -10.82 5.94
N GLN A 44 4.59 -10.62 6.95
CA GLN A 44 5.81 -11.41 7.15
C GLN A 44 5.64 -12.59 8.11
N ASP A 45 4.41 -12.88 8.56
CA ASP A 45 4.12 -14.08 9.34
C ASP A 45 4.11 -15.30 8.40
N HIS A 46 5.23 -16.01 8.41
CA HIS A 46 5.44 -17.33 7.82
C HIS A 46 4.65 -18.42 8.54
#